data_AF-A0A9N8VY93-F1
#
_entry.id   AF-A0A9N8VY93-F1
#
_cell.length_a   1.000
_cell.length_b   1.000
_cell.length_c   1.000
_cell.angle_alpha   90.00
_cell.angle_beta   90.00
_cell.angle_gamma   90.00
#
_symmetry.space_group_name_H-M   'P 1'
#
loop_
_entity.id
_entity.type
_entity.pdbx_description
1 polymer ?
#
loop_
_entity_poly.entity_id
_entity_poly.type
_entity_poly.pdbx_seq_one_letter_code
_entity_poly.pdbx_strand_id
1 'polypeptide(L)'
;MDKTTSNRAWKSNSNNRQYKRISRKNSRKVDDPNMELLRWAEIMTLVQDVYSKPFVVPEDEWNKYVDKASQITKDVLIDSIVNYIYDNNLTSFRLSWISQEPIFVTYCEYILRHQYYEDPTDDLISVLLKRSLSELVNENFLTFADKKTLLYEVKGEYVDYNN
;
A
#
# COMPACT_ATOMS: atom_id res chain seq x y z
N MET A 1 -6.15 -23.52 58.08
CA MET A 1 -4.77 -23.25 57.60
C MET A 1 -4.71 -23.71 56.16
N ASP A 2 -4.87 -22.73 55.27
CA ASP A 2 -4.88 -22.90 53.83
C ASP A 2 -3.49 -23.27 53.30
N LYS A 3 -3.45 -24.22 52.37
CA LYS A 3 -2.33 -24.39 51.43
C LYS A 3 -2.90 -24.53 50.03
N THR A 4 -3.12 -23.37 49.42
CA THR A 4 -3.25 -23.20 47.98
C THR A 4 -1.87 -23.40 47.35
N THR A 5 -1.71 -24.46 46.56
CA THR A 5 -0.57 -24.57 45.64
C THR A 5 -1.11 -24.66 44.22
N SER A 6 -0.98 -23.52 43.55
CA SER A 6 -1.24 -23.25 42.15
C SER A 6 -0.54 -24.23 41.20
N ASN A 7 -1.31 -25.07 40.51
CA ASN A 7 -0.83 -25.75 39.30
C ASN A 7 -0.94 -24.77 38.13
N ARG A 8 0.18 -24.13 37.82
CA ARG A 8 0.36 -23.23 36.69
C ARG A 8 0.25 -24.04 35.39
N ALA A 9 -0.93 -23.98 34.77
CA ALA A 9 -1.18 -24.53 33.45
C ALA A 9 -0.34 -23.77 32.41
N TRP A 10 0.65 -24.45 31.83
CA TRP A 10 1.32 -23.98 30.63
C TRP A 10 0.33 -24.09 29.46
N LYS A 11 -0.34 -22.99 29.12
CA LYS A 11 -1.02 -22.86 27.82
C LYS A 11 0.07 -22.71 26.76
N SER A 12 0.38 -23.80 26.07
CA SER A 12 1.09 -23.73 24.79
C SER A 12 0.22 -22.98 23.80
N ASN A 13 0.59 -21.74 23.52
CA ASN A 13 0.01 -20.94 22.45
C ASN A 13 0.62 -21.42 21.12
N SER A 14 0.16 -22.57 20.62
CA SER A 14 0.50 -23.00 19.27
C SER A 14 -0.38 -22.20 18.30
N ASN A 15 0.28 -21.22 17.68
CA ASN A 15 -0.29 -20.40 16.62
C ASN A 15 -1.03 -21.28 15.60
N ASN A 16 -2.33 -21.06 15.56
CA ASN A 16 -3.29 -21.67 14.67
C ASN A 16 -3.05 -21.16 13.23
N ARG A 17 -1.92 -21.53 12.63
CA ARG A 17 -1.74 -21.43 11.17
C ARG A 17 -2.62 -22.51 10.57
N GLN A 18 -3.88 -22.19 10.34
CA GLN A 18 -4.73 -23.00 9.47
C GLN A 18 -4.07 -23.02 8.09
N TYR A 19 -3.34 -24.10 7.81
CA TYR A 19 -2.94 -24.43 6.46
C TYR A 19 -4.22 -24.49 5.62
N LYS A 20 -4.37 -23.49 4.75
CA LYS A 20 -5.45 -23.41 3.77
C LYS A 20 -5.48 -24.75 3.05
N ARG A 21 -6.50 -25.57 3.31
CA ARG A 21 -6.70 -26.87 2.65
C ARG A 21 -6.57 -26.63 1.14
N ILE A 22 -5.54 -27.20 0.53
CA ILE A 22 -5.41 -27.24 -0.92
C ILE A 22 -6.70 -27.90 -1.42
N SER A 23 -7.53 -27.10 -2.09
CA SER A 23 -8.79 -27.57 -2.65
C SER A 23 -8.44 -28.61 -3.72
N ARG A 24 -8.63 -29.89 -3.41
CA ARG A 24 -8.49 -31.01 -4.36
C ARG A 24 -9.63 -30.95 -5.38
N LYS A 25 -9.70 -29.88 -6.18
CA LYS A 25 -10.77 -29.68 -7.14
C LYS A 25 -10.72 -30.66 -8.31
N ASN A 26 -9.58 -31.33 -8.55
CA ASN A 26 -9.42 -32.29 -9.64
C ASN A 26 -8.53 -33.48 -9.23
N SER A 27 -9.06 -34.42 -8.45
CA SER A 27 -8.44 -35.74 -8.28
C SER A 27 -9.00 -36.70 -9.34
N ARG A 28 -8.53 -36.58 -10.58
CA ARG A 28 -8.77 -37.62 -11.58
C ARG A 28 -7.90 -38.83 -11.22
N LYS A 29 -8.48 -40.02 -11.25
CA LYS A 29 -7.70 -41.25 -11.13
C LYS A 29 -6.80 -41.35 -12.36
N VAL A 30 -5.52 -41.63 -12.14
CA VAL A 30 -4.56 -41.90 -13.20
C VAL A 30 -4.53 -43.41 -13.35
N ASP A 31 -5.18 -43.91 -14.40
CA ASP A 31 -5.35 -45.35 -14.61
C ASP A 31 -4.17 -45.96 -15.40
N ASP A 32 -3.31 -45.12 -16.00
CA ASP A 32 -2.14 -45.53 -16.79
C ASP A 32 -0.82 -45.20 -16.06
N PRO A 33 -0.01 -46.20 -15.66
CA PRO A 33 1.28 -45.96 -15.02
C PRO A 33 2.29 -45.24 -15.92
N ASN A 34 2.15 -45.29 -17.25
CA ASN A 34 3.02 -44.55 -18.17
C ASN A 34 2.80 -43.03 -18.07
N MET A 35 1.60 -42.60 -17.69
CA MET A 35 1.31 -41.18 -17.45
C MET A 35 2.04 -40.66 -16.21
N GLU A 36 2.26 -41.50 -15.20
CA GLU A 36 3.08 -41.10 -14.06
C GLU A 36 4.54 -40.92 -14.48
N LEU A 37 5.10 -41.84 -15.27
CA LEU A 37 6.47 -41.74 -15.78
C LEU A 37 6.69 -40.47 -16.62
N LEU A 38 5.75 -40.13 -17.51
CA LEU A 38 5.79 -38.88 -18.29
C LEU A 38 5.76 -37.65 -17.38
N ARG A 39 4.89 -37.65 -16.36
CA ARG A 39 4.80 -36.57 -15.38
C ARG A 39 6.09 -36.41 -14.58
N TRP A 40 6.76 -37.50 -14.22
CA TRP A 40 8.06 -37.45 -13.56
C TRP A 40 9.12 -36.83 -14.46
N ALA A 41 9.16 -37.20 -15.74
CA ALA A 41 10.07 -36.60 -16.71
C ALA A 41 9.83 -35.09 -16.87
N GLU A 42 8.56 -34.66 -16.99
CA GLU A 42 8.17 -33.24 -17.04
C GLU A 42 8.58 -32.45 -15.79
N ILE A 43 8.42 -33.05 -14.60
CA ILE A 43 8.83 -32.39 -13.36
C ILE A 43 10.35 -32.18 -13.34
N MET A 44 11.13 -33.17 -13.77
CA MET A 44 12.59 -33.06 -13.79
C MET A 44 13.07 -31.96 -14.74
N THR A 45 12.47 -31.86 -15.94
CA THR A 45 12.84 -30.80 -16.90
C THR A 45 12.45 -29.43 -16.39
N LEU A 46 11.25 -29.26 -15.82
CA LEU A 46 10.83 -27.98 -15.23
C LEU A 46 11.74 -27.54 -14.08
N VAL A 47 12.13 -28.47 -13.21
CA VAL A 47 13.05 -28.17 -12.11
C VAL A 47 14.36 -27.64 -12.66
N GLN A 48 14.94 -28.31 -13.65
CA GLN A 48 16.23 -27.94 -14.22
C GLN A 48 16.17 -26.63 -15.03
N ASP A 49 15.17 -26.49 -15.91
CA ASP A 49 15.14 -25.43 -16.91
C ASP A 49 14.49 -24.14 -16.44
N VAL A 50 13.59 -24.22 -15.46
CA VAL A 50 12.82 -23.08 -14.97
C VAL A 50 13.16 -22.78 -13.52
N TYR A 51 13.01 -23.75 -12.62
CA TYR A 51 13.09 -23.48 -11.18
C TYR A 51 14.51 -23.42 -10.61
N SER A 52 15.50 -24.02 -11.30
CA SER A 52 16.90 -23.97 -10.87
C SER A 52 17.61 -22.68 -11.30
N LYS A 53 17.00 -21.89 -12.18
CA LYS A 53 17.58 -20.63 -12.62
C LYS A 53 17.23 -19.51 -11.63
N PRO A 54 18.17 -18.65 -11.26
CA PRO A 54 17.85 -17.48 -10.45
C PRO A 54 16.86 -16.60 -11.21
N PHE A 55 15.85 -16.12 -10.51
CA PHE A 55 14.95 -15.12 -11.06
C PHE A 55 15.72 -13.80 -11.18
N VAL A 56 16.01 -13.39 -12.41
CA VAL A 56 16.65 -12.11 -12.72
C VAL A 56 15.61 -11.23 -13.39
N VAL A 57 15.25 -10.14 -12.73
CA VAL A 57 14.48 -9.07 -13.37
C VAL A 57 15.48 -8.23 -14.18
N PRO A 58 15.23 -8.00 -15.48
CA PRO A 58 16.07 -7.12 -16.29
C PRO A 58 16.17 -5.73 -15.64
N GLU A 59 17.38 -5.20 -15.54
CA GLU A 59 17.67 -3.92 -14.86
C GLU A 59 16.89 -2.76 -15.50
N ASP A 60 16.67 -2.81 -16.82
CA ASP A 60 15.88 -1.84 -17.58
C ASP A 60 14.38 -1.86 -17.20
N GLU A 61 13.83 -3.03 -16.87
CA GLU A 61 12.46 -3.13 -16.39
C GLU A 61 12.37 -2.68 -14.92
N TRP A 62 13.35 -3.06 -14.09
CA TRP A 62 13.43 -2.61 -12.71
C TRP A 62 13.48 -1.08 -12.62
N ASN A 63 14.35 -0.44 -13.39
CA ASN A 63 14.49 1.02 -13.43
C ASN A 63 13.24 1.71 -13.99
N LYS A 64 12.52 1.11 -14.93
CA LYS A 64 11.22 1.64 -15.39
C LYS A 64 10.17 1.71 -14.27
N TYR A 65 10.20 0.78 -13.32
CA TYR A 65 9.33 0.81 -12.15
C TYR A 65 9.87 1.70 -11.04
N VAL A 66 11.19 1.70 -10.82
CA VAL A 66 11.87 2.53 -9.80
C VAL A 66 11.82 4.02 -10.16
N ASP A 67 12.05 4.41 -11.41
CA ASP A 67 12.06 5.82 -11.82
C ASP A 67 10.66 6.47 -11.79
N LYS A 68 9.60 5.69 -12.02
CA LYS A 68 8.21 6.15 -11.81
C LYS A 68 7.86 6.23 -10.33
N ALA A 69 8.42 5.32 -9.54
CA ALA A 69 8.29 5.27 -8.09
C ALA A 69 9.01 6.47 -7.42
N SER A 70 10.19 6.85 -7.91
CA SER A 70 10.95 7.98 -7.37
C SER A 70 10.31 9.35 -7.63
N GLN A 71 9.29 9.42 -8.50
CA GLN A 71 8.63 10.68 -8.86
C GLN A 71 7.50 11.09 -7.92
N ILE A 72 6.81 10.15 -7.25
CA ILE A 72 5.71 10.52 -6.35
C ILE A 72 6.31 10.88 -4.99
N THR A 73 6.82 12.11 -4.92
CA THR A 73 7.23 12.78 -3.69
C THR A 73 6.02 13.42 -3.01
N LYS A 74 6.24 13.87 -1.77
CA LYS A 74 5.24 14.66 -1.06
C LYS A 74 4.91 15.97 -1.79
N ASP A 75 5.89 16.57 -2.46
CA ASP A 75 5.69 17.81 -3.23
C ASP A 75 4.75 17.54 -4.41
N VAL A 76 4.94 16.44 -5.14
CA VAL A 76 4.02 16.00 -6.20
C VAL A 76 2.60 15.72 -5.69
N LEU A 77 2.46 15.23 -4.46
CA LEU A 77 1.15 15.12 -3.81
C LEU A 77 0.51 16.50 -3.56
N ILE A 78 1.29 17.47 -3.08
CA ILE A 78 0.82 18.84 -2.84
C ILE A 78 0.40 19.50 -4.17
N ASP A 79 1.24 19.43 -5.21
CA ASP A 79 0.94 19.96 -6.54
C ASP A 79 -0.32 19.33 -7.12
N SER A 80 -0.49 18.01 -6.96
CA SER A 80 -1.69 17.31 -7.40
C SER A 80 -2.95 17.79 -6.67
N ILE A 81 -2.87 18.08 -5.37
CA ILE A 81 -3.98 18.66 -4.60
C ILE A 81 -4.30 20.07 -5.11
N VAL A 82 -3.29 20.90 -5.35
CA VAL A 82 -3.44 22.26 -5.87
C VAL A 82 -4.09 22.23 -7.27
N ASN A 83 -3.59 21.39 -8.17
CA ASN A 83 -4.16 21.24 -9.52
C ASN A 83 -5.61 20.78 -9.46
N TYR A 84 -5.94 19.82 -8.59
CA TYR A 84 -7.32 19.37 -8.41
C TYR A 84 -8.24 20.50 -7.92
N ILE A 85 -7.76 21.38 -7.03
CA ILE A 85 -8.51 22.55 -6.56
C ILE A 85 -8.80 23.50 -7.73
N TYR A 86 -7.81 23.76 -8.59
CA TYR A 86 -7.97 24.62 -9.77
C TYR A 86 -8.89 23.99 -10.82
N ASP A 87 -8.65 22.74 -11.19
CA ASP A 87 -9.42 22.02 -12.22
C ASP A 87 -10.91 21.95 -11.88
N ASN A 88 -11.23 21.85 -10.58
CA ASN A 88 -12.60 21.79 -10.09
C ASN A 88 -13.15 23.13 -9.59
N ASN A 89 -12.39 24.24 -9.72
CA ASN A 89 -12.75 25.57 -9.21
C ASN A 89 -13.25 25.55 -7.75
N LEU A 90 -12.57 24.80 -6.88
CA LEU A 90 -12.97 24.66 -5.48
C LEU A 90 -12.63 25.94 -4.69
N THR A 91 -13.64 26.53 -4.06
CA THR A 91 -13.46 27.65 -3.13
C THR A 91 -13.32 27.19 -1.68
N SER A 92 -13.92 26.04 -1.35
CA SER A 92 -13.80 25.39 -0.04
C SER A 92 -14.01 23.89 -0.15
N PHE A 93 -13.39 23.13 0.74
CA PHE A 93 -13.50 21.67 0.78
C PHE A 93 -13.18 21.12 2.17
N ARG A 94 -13.60 19.87 2.41
CA ARG A 94 -13.27 19.14 3.66
C ARG A 94 -12.17 18.12 3.40
N LEU A 95 -11.34 17.86 4.42
CA LEU A 95 -10.34 16.77 4.35
C LEU A 95 -10.99 15.43 3.95
N SER A 96 -12.19 15.15 4.46
CA SER A 96 -12.91 13.91 4.19
C SER A 96 -13.25 13.70 2.71
N TRP A 97 -13.36 14.78 1.92
CA TRP A 97 -13.63 14.68 0.49
C TRP A 97 -12.36 14.33 -0.26
N ILE A 98 -11.26 15.03 0.04
CA ILE A 98 -9.94 14.73 -0.54
C ILE A 98 -9.51 13.30 -0.20
N SER A 99 -9.76 12.83 1.03
CA SER A 99 -9.40 11.45 1.41
C SER A 99 -10.21 10.38 0.69
N GLN A 100 -11.31 10.72 0.01
CA GLN A 100 -12.10 9.79 -0.79
C GLN A 100 -11.65 9.73 -2.25
N GLU A 101 -10.83 10.68 -2.70
CA GLU A 101 -10.35 10.70 -4.08
C GLU A 101 -9.31 9.59 -4.29
N PRO A 102 -9.51 8.71 -5.28
CA PRO A 102 -8.65 7.54 -5.48
C PRO A 102 -7.22 7.93 -5.85
N ILE A 103 -7.03 9.09 -6.50
CA ILE A 103 -5.71 9.58 -6.90
C ILE A 103 -4.85 9.89 -5.65
N PHE A 104 -5.42 10.62 -4.67
CA PHE A 104 -4.69 11.00 -3.46
C PHE A 104 -4.44 9.81 -2.55
N VAL A 105 -5.39 8.89 -2.44
CA VAL A 105 -5.19 7.61 -1.73
C VAL A 105 -4.01 6.86 -2.32
N THR A 106 -3.97 6.71 -3.65
CA THR A 106 -2.87 6.01 -4.34
C THR A 106 -1.52 6.68 -4.07
N TYR A 107 -1.45 8.01 -4.10
CA TYR A 107 -0.22 8.75 -3.84
C TYR A 107 0.23 8.61 -2.39
N CYS A 108 -0.70 8.66 -1.43
CA CYS A 108 -0.39 8.47 -0.02
C CYS A 108 0.07 7.03 0.27
N GLU A 109 -0.62 6.02 -0.25
CA GLU A 109 -0.21 4.62 -0.13
C GLU A 109 1.21 4.42 -0.66
N TYR A 110 1.49 5.04 -1.80
CA TYR A 110 2.79 4.99 -2.43
C TYR A 110 3.88 5.62 -1.54
N ILE A 111 3.67 6.86 -1.07
CA ILE A 111 4.61 7.57 -0.19
C ILE A 111 4.86 6.77 1.10
N LEU A 112 3.81 6.23 1.72
CA LEU A 112 3.93 5.44 2.95
C LEU A 112 4.79 4.19 2.74
N ARG A 113 4.55 3.44 1.67
CA ARG A 113 5.28 2.19 1.39
C ARG A 113 6.74 2.42 1.01
N HIS A 114 7.01 3.47 0.24
CA HIS A 114 8.31 3.63 -0.42
C HIS A 114 9.24 4.66 0.23
N GLN A 115 8.68 5.65 0.94
CA GLN A 115 9.50 6.66 1.64
C GLN A 115 9.54 6.42 3.15
N TYR A 116 8.41 5.98 3.73
CA TYR A 116 8.31 5.73 5.18
C TYR A 116 8.44 4.24 5.55
N TYR A 117 8.37 3.33 4.58
CA TYR A 117 8.39 1.87 4.79
C TYR A 117 7.29 1.39 5.76
N GLU A 118 6.13 2.04 5.72
CA GLU A 118 4.96 1.72 6.54
C GLU A 118 3.87 1.05 5.69
N ASP A 119 3.12 0.14 6.33
CA ASP A 119 1.92 -0.42 5.72
C ASP A 119 0.81 0.65 5.71
N PRO A 120 0.24 0.97 4.53
CA PRO A 120 -0.73 2.05 4.44
C PRO A 120 -2.03 1.64 5.12
N THR A 121 -2.46 2.47 6.06
CA THR A 121 -3.74 2.37 6.75
C THR A 121 -4.49 3.69 6.55
N ASP A 122 -5.82 3.65 6.64
CA ASP A 122 -6.67 4.83 6.49
C ASP A 122 -6.25 5.97 7.45
N ASP A 123 -5.84 5.60 8.67
CA ASP A 123 -5.33 6.55 9.67
C ASP A 123 -4.05 7.24 9.19
N LEU A 124 -3.07 6.48 8.70
CA LEU A 124 -1.80 7.03 8.21
C LEU A 124 -1.99 7.89 6.95
N ILE A 125 -2.88 7.48 6.05
CA ILE A 125 -3.24 8.26 4.86
C ILE A 125 -3.87 9.59 5.29
N SER A 126 -4.79 9.56 6.26
CA SER A 126 -5.42 10.78 6.77
C SER A 126 -4.40 11.73 7.42
N VAL A 127 -3.41 11.18 8.14
CA VAL A 127 -2.34 11.95 8.77
C VAL A 127 -1.44 12.59 7.72
N LEU A 128 -1.06 11.84 6.69
CA LEU A 128 -0.21 12.34 5.61
C LEU A 128 -0.90 13.45 4.80
N LEU A 129 -2.18 13.26 4.47
CA LEU A 129 -2.99 14.29 3.80
C LEU A 129 -3.15 15.52 4.67
N LYS A 130 -3.49 15.36 5.95
CA LYS A 130 -3.61 16.48 6.88
C LYS A 130 -2.30 17.26 7.01
N ARG A 131 -1.16 16.57 7.02
CA ARG A 131 0.17 17.19 7.06
C ARG A 131 0.44 17.99 5.78
N SER A 132 0.11 17.42 4.62
CA SER A 132 0.29 18.08 3.32
C SER A 132 -0.61 19.32 3.19
N LEU A 133 -1.88 19.24 3.59
CA LEU A 133 -2.77 20.41 3.63
C LEU A 133 -2.33 21.47 4.64
N SER A 134 -1.71 21.07 5.76
CA SER A 134 -1.19 22.03 6.75
C SER A 134 -0.03 22.85 6.18
N GLU A 135 0.74 22.31 5.23
CA GLU A 135 1.79 23.06 4.54
C GLU A 135 1.19 24.11 3.61
N LEU A 136 0.16 23.75 2.84
CA LEU A 136 -0.62 24.72 2.06
C LEU A 136 -1.26 25.82 2.92
N VAL A 137 -1.61 25.51 4.18
CA VAL A 137 -2.08 26.54 5.13
C VAL A 137 -0.93 27.45 5.59
N ASN A 138 0.26 26.90 5.84
CA ASN A 138 1.43 27.68 6.24
C ASN A 138 1.90 28.61 5.10
N GLU A 139 1.72 28.18 3.85
CA GLU A 139 2.01 28.95 2.64
C GLU A 139 0.94 30.00 2.30
N ASN A 140 -0.09 30.14 3.14
CA ASN A 140 -1.25 31.02 2.95
C ASN A 140 -2.11 30.72 1.71
N PHE A 141 -1.91 29.58 1.05
CA PHE A 141 -2.78 29.12 -0.05
C PHE A 141 -4.16 28.69 0.48
N LEU A 142 -4.16 27.93 1.58
CA LEU A 142 -5.36 27.51 2.29
C LEU A 142 -5.52 28.22 3.62
N THR A 143 -6.75 28.34 4.10
CA THR A 143 -7.03 28.69 5.49
C THR A 143 -8.12 27.81 6.07
N PHE A 144 -8.12 27.67 7.40
CA PHE A 144 -9.20 26.95 8.08
C PHE A 144 -10.43 27.85 8.22
N ALA A 145 -11.49 27.52 7.48
CA ALA A 145 -12.82 28.05 7.73
C ALA A 145 -13.40 27.46 9.03
N ASP A 146 -13.15 26.17 9.27
CA ASP A 146 -13.43 25.53 10.56
C ASP A 146 -12.41 24.42 10.87
N LYS A 147 -11.63 24.63 11.94
CA LYS A 147 -10.62 23.68 12.41
C LYS A 147 -11.20 22.38 12.96
N LYS A 148 -12.41 22.39 13.51
CA LYS A 148 -13.02 21.19 14.11
C LYS A 148 -13.51 20.21 13.07
N THR A 149 -14.10 20.72 12.00
CA THR A 149 -14.60 19.92 10.88
C THR A 149 -13.58 19.71 9.77
N LEU A 150 -12.36 20.27 9.93
CA LEU A 150 -11.29 20.25 8.92
C LEU A 150 -11.79 20.78 7.58
N LEU A 151 -12.48 21.92 7.64
CA LEU A 151 -12.97 22.68 6.49
C LEU A 151 -11.93 23.73 6.10
N TYR A 152 -11.49 23.66 4.86
CA TYR A 152 -10.50 24.55 4.26
C TYR A 152 -11.18 25.49 3.27
N GLU A 153 -10.68 26.72 3.20
CA GLU A 153 -11.06 27.76 2.25
C GLU A 153 -9.81 28.22 1.50
N VAL A 154 -9.93 28.36 0.19
CA VAL A 154 -8.83 28.73 -0.72
C VAL A 154 -8.74 30.26 -0.76
N LYS A 155 -7.57 30.82 -0.40
CA LYS A 155 -7.40 32.27 -0.23
C LYS A 155 -6.68 33.00 -1.36
N GLY A 156 -5.92 32.31 -2.20
CA GLY A 156 -5.11 32.99 -3.21
C GLY A 156 -4.45 32.05 -4.22
N GLU A 157 -3.58 32.63 -5.04
CA GLU A 157 -2.80 31.90 -6.03
C GLU A 157 -1.65 31.12 -5.37
N TYR A 158 -1.51 29.84 -5.75
CA TYR A 158 -0.36 29.04 -5.36
C TYR A 158 0.86 29.53 -6.14
N VAL A 159 1.89 30.00 -5.45
CA VAL A 159 3.16 30.38 -6.07
C VAL A 159 4.13 29.24 -5.85
N ASP A 160 4.37 28.47 -6.90
CA ASP A 160 5.39 27.42 -6.89
C ASP A 160 6.78 28.08 -6.86
N TYR A 161 7.54 27.84 -5.80
CA TYR A 161 8.90 28.38 -5.63
C TYR A 161 9.98 27.48 -6.26
N ASN A 162 9.61 26.38 -6.93
CA ASN A 162 10.55 25.39 -7.47
C ASN A 162 10.94 25.58 -8.94
N ASN A 163 10.88 26.80 -9.49
CA ASN A 163 11.44 27.14 -10.81
C ASN A 163 12.92 27.52 -10.75
#